data_AF-A0A960PSK8-F1
#
_entry.id   AF-A0A960PSK8-F1
#
_cell.length_a   1.000
_cell.length_b   1.000
_cell.length_c   1.000
_cell.angle_alpha   90.00
_cell.angle_beta   90.00
_cell.angle_gamma   90.00
#
_symmetry.space_group_name_H-M   'P 1'
#
loop_
_entity.id
_entity.type
_entity.pdbx_description
1 polymer ?
#
loop_
_entity_poly.entity_id
_entity_poly.type
_entity_poly.pdbx_seq_one_letter_code
_entity_poly.pdbx_strand_id
1 'polypeptide(L)' 'MTISNQAELEGTEELVPGMVLAVEPMISAGADVTRTDRDGWTVRTVDGSFTAHFENTILITEGPPRVLTRA' A
#
# COMPACT_ATOMS: atom_id res chain seq x y z
N MET A 1 0.29 8.49 -4.26
CA MET A 1 0.61 7.06 -4.12
C MET A 1 2.09 6.98 -3.84
N THR A 2 2.46 6.92 -2.55
CA THR A 2 3.86 6.96 -2.10
C THR A 2 4.34 5.52 -1.92
N ILE A 3 5.56 5.21 -2.37
CA ILE A 3 6.25 3.90 -2.23
C ILE A 3 6.71 3.71 -0.77
N SER A 4 5.81 3.95 0.17
CA SER A 4 6.15 3.99 1.57
C SER A 4 4.92 3.64 2.38
N ASN A 5 4.91 2.42 2.93
CA ASN A 5 4.02 2.05 4.03
C ASN A 5 4.54 2.64 5.36
N GLN A 6 4.96 3.91 5.35
CA GLN A 6 5.29 4.68 6.54
C GLN A 6 4.07 5.55 6.83
N ALA A 7 3.23 5.08 7.74
CA ALA A 7 2.13 5.88 8.25
C ALA A 7 2.70 6.84 9.32
N GLU A 8 2.58 8.15 9.11
CA GLU A 8 2.33 9.05 10.24
C GLU A 8 0.94 8.65 10.76
N LEU A 9 0.82 8.27 12.04
CA LEU A 9 -0.44 7.77 12.61
C LEU A 9 -1.45 8.91 12.70
N GLU A 10 -2.10 9.24 11.58
CA GLU A 10 -3.25 10.13 11.52
C GLU A 10 -4.49 9.31 11.16
N GLY A 11 -5.45 9.28 12.08
CA GLY A 11 -6.70 8.52 11.92
C GLY A 11 -6.61 7.07 12.39
N THR A 12 -6.79 6.84 13.69
CA THR A 12 -7.06 5.49 14.23
C THR A 12 -8.55 5.20 14.12
N GLU A 13 -9.07 5.07 12.90
CA GLU A 13 -10.44 4.59 12.74
C GLU A 13 -10.50 3.09 13.04
N GLU A 14 -11.53 2.68 13.79
CA GLU A 14 -11.76 1.28 14.12
C GLU A 14 -12.22 0.52 12.88
N LEU A 15 -11.58 -0.62 12.59
CA LEU A 15 -12.01 -1.49 11.50
C LEU A 15 -13.28 -2.23 11.89
N VAL A 16 -14.38 -1.99 11.17
CA VAL A 16 -15.68 -2.63 11.44
C VAL A 16 -16.05 -3.68 10.40
N PRO A 17 -16.81 -4.74 10.80
CA PRO A 17 -17.28 -5.76 9.88
C PRO A 17 -18.01 -5.19 8.65
N GLY A 18 -17.72 -5.74 7.47
CA GLY A 18 -18.26 -5.29 6.19
C GLY A 18 -17.36 -4.32 5.42
N MET A 19 -16.33 -3.75 6.05
CA MET A 19 -15.30 -2.99 5.34
C MET A 19 -14.49 -3.87 4.40
N VAL A 20 -14.15 -3.34 3.23
CA VAL A 20 -13.25 -3.96 2.25
C VAL A 20 -12.10 -3.00 1.96
N LEU A 21 -10.87 -3.47 2.18
CA LEU A 21 -9.65 -2.66 2.13
C LEU A 21 -8.62 -3.27 1.18
N ALA A 22 -7.84 -2.42 0.54
CA ALA A 22 -6.60 -2.83 -0.12
C ALA A 22 -5.45 -2.79 0.90
N VAL A 23 -4.63 -3.84 0.92
CA VAL A 23 -3.33 -3.84 1.57
C VAL A 23 -2.29 -4.01 0.48
N GLU A 24 -1.60 -2.92 0.15
CA GLU A 24 -0.81 -2.76 -1.08
C GLU A 24 0.63 -2.24 -0.82
N PRO A 25 1.46 -2.96 -0.05
CA PRO A 25 2.81 -2.50 0.26
C PRO A 25 3.70 -2.45 -0.99
N MET A 26 4.33 -1.30 -1.18
CA MET A 26 5.44 -1.11 -2.12
C MET A 26 6.74 -0.93 -1.33
N ILE A 27 7.74 -1.76 -1.61
CA ILE A 27 9.02 -1.80 -0.87
C ILE A 27 10.18 -1.50 -1.82
N SER A 28 11.00 -0.51 -1.46
CA SER A 28 12.21 -0.10 -2.18
C SER A 28 13.47 -0.69 -1.53
N ALA A 29 14.46 -1.07 -2.35
CA ALA A 29 15.77 -1.54 -1.89
C ALA A 29 16.74 -0.40 -1.52
N GLY A 30 16.38 0.86 -1.81
CA GLY A 30 17.21 2.04 -1.57
C GLY A 30 16.39 3.18 -0.97
N ALA A 31 16.20 4.25 -1.72
CA ALA A 31 15.46 5.43 -1.25
C ALA A 31 13.97 5.13 -1.01
N ASP A 32 13.45 5.74 0.05
CA ASP A 32 12.03 5.85 0.40
C ASP A 32 11.35 7.08 -0.25
N VAL A 33 12.14 8.05 -0.68
CA VAL A 33 11.67 9.24 -1.39
C VAL A 33 11.36 8.92 -2.86
N THR A 34 10.24 9.44 -3.35
CA THR A 34 9.75 9.21 -4.71
C THR A 34 9.50 10.51 -5.47
N ARG A 35 9.34 10.39 -6.80
CA ARG A 35 8.90 11.47 -7.68
C ARG A 35 7.92 10.92 -8.73
N THR A 36 6.92 11.73 -9.07
CA THR A 36 6.04 11.49 -10.23
C THR A 36 6.67 12.07 -11.49
N ASP A 37 6.70 11.28 -12.56
CA ASP A 37 7.28 11.73 -13.82
C ASP A 37 6.35 12.65 -14.62
N ARG A 38 6.88 13.18 -15.73
CA ARG A 38 6.18 14.15 -16.59
C ARG A 38 4.91 13.59 -17.24
N ASP A 39 4.74 12.27 -17.25
CA ASP A 39 3.51 11.63 -17.71
C ASP A 39 2.33 11.80 -16.73
N GLY A 40 2.61 12.25 -15.49
CA GLY A 40 1.62 12.47 -14.45
C GLY A 40 1.18 11.21 -13.70
N TRP A 41 1.74 10.04 -14.01
CA TRP A 41 1.29 8.76 -13.47
C TRP A 41 2.42 7.92 -12.89
N THR A 42 3.55 7.83 -13.59
CA THR A 42 4.63 6.95 -13.18
C THR A 42 5.30 7.50 -11.93
N VAL A 43 5.32 6.70 -10.86
CA VAL A 43 6.04 7.00 -9.62
C VAL A 43 7.31 6.16 -9.57
N ARG A 44 8.46 6.81 -9.37
CA ARG A 44 9.77 6.15 -9.23
C ARG A 44 10.49 6.65 -7.98
N THR A 45 11.36 5.83 -7.40
CA THR A 45 12.28 6.29 -6.37
C THR A 45 13.27 7.29 -6.97
N VAL A 46 13.67 8.27 -6.17
CA VAL A 46 14.56 9.35 -6.67
C VAL A 46 15.96 8.86 -7.04
N ASP A 47 16.38 7.73 -6.50
CA ASP A 47 17.68 7.08 -6.72
C ASP A 47 17.65 5.98 -7.81
N GLY A 48 16.48 5.64 -8.34
CA GLY A 48 16.31 4.58 -9.35
C GLY A 48 16.42 3.15 -8.81
N SER A 49 16.39 2.95 -7.49
CA SER A 49 16.43 1.64 -6.85
C SER A 49 15.29 0.71 -7.26
N PHE A 50 15.55 -0.60 -7.25
CA PHE A 50 14.52 -1.60 -7.48
C PHE A 50 13.43 -1.52 -6.40
N THR A 51 12.18 -1.66 -6.85
CA THR A 51 11.00 -1.66 -5.99
C THR A 51 10.13 -2.86 -6.35
N ALA A 52 9.54 -3.49 -5.34
CA ALA A 52 8.53 -4.53 -5.49
C ALA A 52 7.19 -4.06 -4.93
N HIS A 53 6.10 -4.55 -5.51
CA HIS A 53 4.73 -4.28 -5.08
C HIS A 53 3.98 -5.60 -4.94
N PHE A 54 3.16 -5.70 -3.89
CA PHE A 54 2.19 -6.76 -3.72
C PHE A 54 0.89 -6.17 -3.19
N GLU A 55 -0.24 -6.74 -3.58
CA GLU A 55 -1.56 -6.26 -3.16
C GLU A 55 -2.50 -7.43 -2.84
N ASN A 56 -3.31 -7.25 -1.80
CA ASN A 56 -4.49 -8.07 -1.55
C ASN A 56 -5.70 -7.23 -1.16
N THR A 57 -6.88 -7.69 -1.57
CA THR A 57 -8.16 -7.18 -1.08
C THR A 57 -8.60 -7.97 0.16
N ILE A 58 -8.86 -7.27 1.26
CA ILE A 58 -9.22 -7.83 2.56
C ILE A 58 -10.63 -7.42 2.96
N LEU A 59 -11.48 -8.39 3.30
CA LEU A 59 -12.77 -8.17 3.93
C LEU A 59 -12.62 -8.28 5.45
N ILE A 60 -13.04 -7.23 6.18
CA ILE A 60 -13.20 -7.25 7.63
C ILE A 60 -14.49 -7.98 7.96
N THR A 61 -14.41 -8.96 8.87
CA THR A 61 -15.56 -9.74 9.33
C THR A 61 -15.74 -9.56 10.84
N GLU A 62 -16.83 -10.10 11.40
CA GLU A 62 -17.00 -10.18 12.87
C GLU A 62 -15.95 -11.11 13.53
N GLY A 63 -15.33 -12.00 12.74
CA GLY A 63 -14.27 -12.90 13.16
C GLY A 63 -12.95 -12.58 12.43
N PRO A 64 -12.18 -13.59 12.02
CA PRO A 64 -10.95 -13.37 11.27
C PRO A 64 -11.20 -12.64 9.93
N PRO A 65 -10.31 -11.72 9.50
CA PRO A 65 -10.42 -11.10 8.18
C PRO A 65 -10.25 -12.15 7.07
N ARG A 66 -10.85 -11.89 5.92
CA ARG A 66 -10.76 -12.76 4.74
C ARG A 66 -9.95 -12.10 3.63
N VAL A 67 -8.96 -12.82 3.12
CA VAL A 67 -8.22 -12.44 1.91
C VAL A 67 -9.03 -12.87 0.69
N LEU A 68 -9.51 -11.91 -0.10
CA LEU A 68 -10.40 -12.17 -1.24
C LEU A 68 -9.64 -12.52 -2.53
N THR A 69 -8.39 -12.07 -2.64
CA THR A 69 -7.58 -12.15 -3.88
C THR A 69 -6.38 -13.09 -3.76
N ARG A 70 -6.41 -14.03 -2.82
CA ARG A 70 -5.34 -15.01 -2.64
C ARG A 70 -5.29 -15.97 -3.84
N ALA A 71 -4.09 -16.15 -4.42
CA ALA A 71 -3.80 -17.15 -5.45
C ALA A 71 -3.73 -18.58 -4.89
#